data_AF-A0A9P5H4E1-F1
#
_entry.id   AF-A0A9P5H4E1-F1
#
_cell.length_a   1.000
_cell.length_b   1.000
_cell.length_c   1.000
_cell.angle_alpha   90.00
_cell.angle_beta   90.00
_cell.angle_gamma   90.00
#
_symmetry.space_group_name_H-M   'P 1'
#
loop_
_entity.id
_entity.type
_entity.pdbx_description
1 polymer ?
#
loop_
_entity_poly.entity_id
_entity_poly.type
_entity_poly.pdbx_seq_one_letter_code
_entity_poly.pdbx_strand_id
1 'polypeptide(L)'
;MSTMAGISVYTFPPSPPKWDGVGVFYVSFCAIWSTLVFSGMAFCWFNRHNPILKIRGLPLSFAAITFLHTYWILGQITYPIGGTMPLVLAYDIQYFFMGIWFPLGIALFHASNIRFLHVAKLQKQFTHPDLRSHAGCNGAQTSWLCRLRNMNYSEIVMILIGLGMVLQALLTVAIGGSRSRVGMVAVGTMASDLDLDRRTDPDLASLGNPRYNGMAHPDHRLLLHATPMFMISTYVPAFAPVNAYFAPSQWIHLSVMMFEVFTVFVPVCQVLMLWILNKKVVDSNAKWETASQATTLRVSASAEWNSSLSVAEKGQPLDYLDQAMGDRLLTMSALDHVLNENPGPLQDFSALSDFSGENIAFLTRTAFWRSMWPAPGEQQKLDAYNHALEIYTDFISPRDAEFPLNLSSQDLKRLEDIFEKSARITGIQYTKV
;
A
#
# COMPACT_ATOMS: atom_id res chain seq x y z
N MET A 1 32.03 48.63 19.57
CA MET A 1 31.88 47.31 18.90
C MET A 1 31.61 46.28 19.99
N SER A 2 30.41 46.29 20.58
CA SER A 2 30.12 45.59 21.85
C SER A 2 28.75 44.90 21.84
N THR A 3 28.38 44.26 20.72
CA THR A 3 27.05 43.62 20.54
C THR A 3 27.13 42.24 19.89
N MET A 4 28.27 41.54 19.98
CA MET A 4 28.45 40.19 19.38
C MET A 4 28.94 39.15 20.41
N ALA A 5 28.85 39.44 21.71
CA ALA A 5 29.10 38.46 22.78
C ALA A 5 27.75 38.01 23.35
N GLY A 6 27.18 36.94 22.79
CA GLY A 6 25.90 36.39 23.28
C GLY A 6 25.06 35.62 22.26
N ILE A 7 25.45 35.57 20.98
CA ILE A 7 24.74 34.76 19.98
C ILE A 7 25.29 33.34 20.04
N SER A 8 24.57 32.48 20.75
CA SER A 8 24.72 31.03 20.74
C SER A 8 23.59 30.41 19.93
N VAL A 9 23.71 29.13 19.56
CA VAL A 9 22.64 28.36 18.89
C VAL A 9 21.31 28.43 19.66
N TYR A 10 21.37 28.61 20.98
CA TYR A 10 20.21 28.69 21.88
C TYR A 10 19.61 30.09 22.01
N THR A 11 20.35 31.14 21.63
CA THR A 11 19.96 32.56 21.82
C THR A 11 19.77 33.31 20.51
N PHE A 12 19.80 32.61 19.36
CA PHE A 12 19.53 33.21 18.06
C PHE A 12 18.07 33.69 17.99
N PRO A 13 17.81 34.99 17.74
CA PRO A 13 16.45 35.52 17.80
C PRO A 13 15.61 35.00 16.64
N PRO A 14 14.32 34.67 16.88
CA PRO A 14 13.40 34.35 15.80
C PRO A 14 13.22 35.55 14.87
N SER A 15 13.07 35.28 13.58
CA SER A 15 12.74 36.27 12.57
C SER A 15 11.24 36.26 12.27
N PRO A 16 10.67 37.40 11.81
CA PRO A 16 9.27 37.43 11.40
C PRO A 16 9.02 36.46 10.24
N PRO A 17 7.78 35.96 10.11
CA PRO A 17 7.43 35.03 9.03
C PRO A 17 7.64 35.67 7.66
N LYS A 18 8.12 34.87 6.70
CA LYS A 18 8.35 35.29 5.32
C LYS A 18 7.05 35.14 4.53
N TRP A 19 6.29 36.23 4.42
CA TRP A 19 5.06 36.33 3.62
C TRP A 19 5.29 36.99 2.26
N ASP A 20 6.47 36.80 1.68
CA ASP A 20 6.75 37.21 0.31
C ASP A 20 6.02 36.29 -0.68
N GLY A 21 6.13 36.58 -1.98
CA GLY A 21 5.45 35.79 -3.03
C GLY A 21 5.80 34.30 -2.98
N VAL A 22 7.02 33.96 -2.54
CA VAL A 22 7.47 32.57 -2.38
C VAL A 22 6.81 31.92 -1.16
N GLY A 23 6.71 32.62 -0.03
CA GLY A 23 6.00 32.13 1.16
C GLY A 23 4.52 31.87 0.90
N VAL A 24 3.86 32.80 0.17
CA VAL A 24 2.45 32.64 -0.25
C VAL A 24 2.29 31.43 -1.18
N PHE A 25 3.24 31.21 -2.10
CA PHE A 25 3.24 30.03 -2.97
C PHE A 25 3.30 28.73 -2.15
N TYR A 26 4.24 28.60 -1.22
CA TYR A 26 4.39 27.38 -0.40
C TYR A 26 3.14 27.07 0.42
N VAL A 27 2.52 28.08 1.04
CA VAL A 27 1.28 27.86 1.82
C VAL A 27 0.11 27.49 0.92
N SER A 28 -0.05 28.16 -0.22
CA SER A 28 -1.11 27.86 -1.18
C SER A 28 -0.94 26.46 -1.77
N PHE A 29 0.29 26.09 -2.14
CA PHE A 29 0.64 24.77 -2.64
C PHE A 29 0.38 23.68 -1.61
N CYS A 30 0.77 23.92 -0.35
CA CYS A 30 0.49 23.03 0.76
C CYS A 30 -1.02 22.81 0.93
N ALA A 31 -1.81 23.89 1.00
CA ALA A 31 -3.25 23.81 1.17
C ALA A 31 -3.94 23.08 0.02
N ILE A 32 -3.63 23.43 -1.23
CA ILE A 32 -4.21 22.78 -2.42
C ILE A 32 -3.86 21.28 -2.41
N TRP A 33 -2.58 20.95 -2.23
CA TRP A 33 -2.15 19.56 -2.27
C TRP A 33 -2.76 18.72 -1.15
N SER A 34 -2.80 19.23 0.09
CA SER A 34 -3.48 18.57 1.20
C SER A 34 -4.96 18.33 0.90
N THR A 35 -5.68 19.32 0.36
CA THR A 35 -7.10 19.14 0.00
C THR A 35 -7.28 18.07 -1.08
N LEU A 36 -6.39 17.99 -2.07
CA LEU A 36 -6.43 16.95 -3.10
C LEU A 36 -6.16 15.55 -2.54
N VAL A 37 -5.15 15.40 -1.67
CA VAL A 37 -4.81 14.11 -1.04
C VAL A 37 -5.96 13.63 -0.15
N PHE A 38 -6.46 14.48 0.76
CA PHE A 38 -7.54 14.09 1.66
C PHE A 38 -8.87 13.86 0.94
N SER A 39 -9.20 14.64 -0.10
CA SER A 39 -10.39 14.39 -0.92
C SER A 39 -10.27 13.07 -1.71
N GLY A 40 -9.10 12.76 -2.26
CA GLY A 40 -8.84 11.48 -2.92
C GLY A 40 -8.93 10.29 -1.96
N MET A 41 -8.40 10.42 -0.74
CA MET A 41 -8.54 9.41 0.31
C MET A 41 -10.00 9.21 0.72
N ALA A 42 -10.75 10.30 0.90
CA ALA A 42 -12.17 10.26 1.25
C ALA A 42 -13.00 9.60 0.13
N PHE A 43 -12.77 9.96 -1.13
CA PHE A 43 -13.42 9.34 -2.29
C PHE A 43 -13.18 7.83 -2.30
N CYS A 44 -11.92 7.39 -2.21
CA CYS A 44 -11.58 5.97 -2.14
C CYS A 44 -12.18 5.28 -0.91
N TRP A 45 -12.31 5.97 0.23
CA TRP A 45 -12.93 5.42 1.43
C TRP A 45 -14.43 5.18 1.25
N PHE A 46 -15.18 6.12 0.64
CA PHE A 46 -16.60 5.92 0.36
C PHE A 46 -16.83 4.81 -0.67
N ASN A 47 -15.94 4.71 -1.67
CA ASN A 47 -15.98 3.69 -2.70
C ASN A 47 -15.28 2.37 -2.32
N ARG A 48 -14.90 2.18 -1.05
CA ARG A 48 -14.18 0.99 -0.53
C ARG A 48 -14.84 -0.36 -0.81
N HIS A 49 -16.14 -0.36 -1.12
CA HIS A 49 -16.90 -1.56 -1.45
C HIS A 49 -16.51 -2.14 -2.82
N ASN A 50 -15.90 -1.34 -3.70
CA ASN A 50 -15.40 -1.81 -4.99
C ASN A 50 -14.27 -2.84 -4.80
N PRO A 51 -14.28 -3.96 -5.54
CA PRO A 51 -13.30 -5.04 -5.37
C PRO A 51 -11.85 -4.56 -5.57
N ILE A 52 -11.61 -3.70 -6.56
CA ILE A 52 -10.29 -3.09 -6.85
C ILE A 52 -9.67 -2.41 -5.61
N LEU A 53 -10.50 -1.76 -4.79
CA LEU A 53 -10.05 -1.05 -3.59
C LEU A 53 -9.93 -1.97 -2.37
N LYS A 54 -10.79 -2.99 -2.28
CA LYS A 54 -10.84 -3.95 -1.17
C LYS A 54 -9.53 -4.75 -1.05
N ILE A 55 -8.98 -5.18 -2.19
CA ILE A 55 -7.76 -5.99 -2.26
C ILE A 55 -6.52 -5.22 -1.75
N ARG A 56 -6.44 -3.91 -2.03
CA ARG A 56 -5.29 -3.07 -1.67
C ARG A 56 -5.11 -2.78 -0.18
N GLY A 57 -6.12 -2.98 0.65
CA GLY A 57 -5.98 -2.71 2.09
C GLY A 57 -5.84 -1.24 2.44
N LEU A 58 -6.82 -0.44 1.98
CA LEU A 58 -6.87 1.01 2.17
C LEU A 58 -6.48 1.53 3.57
N PRO A 59 -6.91 0.93 4.69
CA PRO A 59 -6.59 1.47 6.01
C PRO A 59 -5.08 1.58 6.29
N LEU A 60 -4.29 0.57 5.89
CA LEU A 60 -2.84 0.60 6.09
C LEU A 60 -2.17 1.64 5.19
N SER A 61 -2.55 1.68 3.91
CA SER A 61 -2.03 2.67 2.97
C SER A 61 -2.38 4.09 3.38
N PHE A 62 -3.60 4.33 3.87
CA PHE A 62 -4.04 5.66 4.31
C PHE A 62 -3.35 6.11 5.59
N ALA A 63 -3.12 5.19 6.53
CA ALA A 63 -2.30 5.47 7.70
C ALA A 63 -0.86 5.86 7.27
N ALA A 64 -0.25 5.08 6.38
CA ALA A 64 1.09 5.37 5.83
C ALA A 64 1.16 6.77 5.20
N ILE A 65 0.21 7.08 4.32
CA ILE A 65 0.13 8.37 3.63
C ILE A 65 -0.13 9.51 4.61
N THR A 66 -0.96 9.32 5.65
CA THR A 66 -1.18 10.37 6.66
C THR A 66 0.12 10.73 7.39
N PHE A 67 0.93 9.74 7.78
CA PHE A 67 2.23 9.98 8.41
C PHE A 67 3.21 10.69 7.48
N LEU A 68 3.30 10.23 6.22
CA LEU A 68 4.17 10.85 5.21
C LEU A 68 3.71 12.27 4.86
N HIS A 69 2.40 12.50 4.74
CA HIS A 69 1.82 13.79 4.40
C HIS A 69 2.05 14.82 5.51
N THR A 70 1.96 14.40 6.77
CA THR A 70 2.27 15.29 7.91
C THR A 70 3.74 15.72 7.88
N TYR A 71 4.64 14.79 7.55
CA TYR A 71 6.05 15.12 7.31
C TYR A 71 6.23 16.05 6.09
N TRP A 72 5.46 15.84 5.02
CA TRP A 72 5.50 16.70 3.83
C TRP A 72 5.08 18.14 4.12
N ILE A 73 4.01 18.34 4.90
CA ILE A 73 3.52 19.64 5.35
C ILE A 73 4.63 20.41 6.08
N LEU A 74 5.39 19.72 6.95
CA LEU A 74 6.49 20.34 7.70
C LEU A 74 7.51 21.00 6.76
N GLY A 75 7.87 20.33 5.66
CA GLY A 75 8.76 20.92 4.66
C GLY A 75 8.19 22.17 4.01
N GLN A 76 6.90 22.19 3.66
CA GLN A 76 6.29 23.33 2.97
C GLN A 76 6.21 24.56 3.88
N ILE A 77 5.94 24.38 5.17
CA ILE A 77 5.88 25.49 6.14
C ILE A 77 7.27 25.96 6.60
N THR A 78 8.33 25.20 6.33
CA THR A 78 9.70 25.55 6.76
C THR A 78 10.16 26.87 6.17
N TYR A 79 9.87 27.15 4.90
CA TYR A 79 10.26 28.42 4.27
C TYR A 79 9.54 29.65 4.88
N PRO A 80 8.18 29.70 4.94
CA PRO A 80 7.47 30.86 5.46
C PRO A 80 7.54 31.01 6.98
N ILE A 81 7.51 29.90 7.73
CA ILE A 81 7.33 29.90 9.19
C ILE A 81 8.60 29.48 9.94
N GLY A 82 9.54 28.77 9.30
CA GLY A 82 10.70 28.19 9.97
C GLY A 82 11.59 29.19 10.72
N GLY A 83 11.66 30.44 10.25
CA GLY A 83 12.40 31.51 10.92
C GLY A 83 11.76 32.03 12.22
N THR A 84 10.45 31.80 12.41
CA THR A 84 9.69 32.32 13.57
C THR A 84 9.93 31.55 14.86
N MET A 85 10.52 30.36 14.77
CA MET A 85 10.81 29.51 15.92
C MET A 85 12.30 29.52 16.26
N PRO A 86 12.67 29.33 17.55
CA PRO A 86 14.06 29.13 17.92
C PRO A 86 14.68 27.97 17.16
N LEU A 87 15.94 28.15 16.74
CA LEU A 87 16.66 27.18 15.92
C LEU A 87 16.70 25.77 16.54
N VAL A 88 16.86 25.69 17.87
CA VAL A 88 16.86 24.43 18.62
C VAL A 88 15.52 23.70 18.51
N LEU A 89 14.40 24.44 18.63
CA LEU A 89 13.07 23.88 18.51
C LEU A 89 12.79 23.37 17.08
N ALA A 90 13.25 24.10 16.06
CA ALA A 90 13.14 23.66 14.67
C ALA A 90 13.86 22.32 14.43
N TYR A 91 15.08 22.18 14.97
CA TYR A 91 15.84 20.92 14.86
C TYR A 91 15.21 19.79 15.66
N ASP A 92 14.65 20.04 16.84
CA ASP A 92 13.95 19.02 17.63
C ASP A 92 12.71 18.52 16.89
N ILE A 93 11.90 19.43 16.33
CA ILE A 93 10.73 19.07 15.51
C ILE A 93 11.19 18.22 14.32
N GLN A 94 12.19 18.67 13.56
CA GLN A 94 12.72 17.91 12.44
C GLN A 94 13.21 16.51 12.85
N TYR A 95 13.90 16.41 13.99
CA TYR A 95 14.43 15.15 14.51
C TYR A 95 13.31 14.14 14.81
N PHE A 96 12.24 14.54 15.50
CA PHE A 96 11.13 13.62 15.80
C PHE A 96 10.34 13.22 14.56
N PHE A 97 10.13 14.16 13.64
CA PHE A 97 9.43 13.87 12.38
C PHE A 97 10.23 12.92 11.49
N MET A 98 11.54 13.14 11.34
CA MET A 98 12.42 12.24 10.59
C MET A 98 12.69 10.90 11.32
N GLY A 99 12.66 10.89 12.66
CA GLY A 99 12.97 9.69 13.46
C GLY A 99 11.77 8.78 13.72
N ILE A 100 10.55 9.31 13.71
CA ILE A 100 9.32 8.58 14.04
C ILE A 100 8.35 8.56 12.87
N TRP A 101 7.88 9.73 12.43
CA TRP A 101 6.77 9.84 11.47
C TRP A 101 7.15 9.32 10.09
N PHE A 102 8.30 9.76 9.57
CA PHE A 102 8.76 9.34 8.25
C PHE A 102 9.04 7.83 8.17
N PRO A 103 9.83 7.21 9.08
CA PRO A 103 10.05 5.76 9.07
C PRO A 103 8.75 4.97 9.28
N LEU A 104 7.84 5.45 10.12
CA LEU A 104 6.54 4.81 10.34
C LEU A 104 5.70 4.81 9.06
N GLY A 105 5.65 5.95 8.36
CA GLY A 105 4.98 6.07 7.07
C GLY A 105 5.54 5.09 6.04
N ILE A 106 6.86 5.02 5.90
CA ILE A 106 7.52 4.07 4.99
C ILE A 106 7.25 2.62 5.40
N ALA A 107 7.34 2.29 6.69
CA ALA A 107 7.12 0.93 7.18
C ALA A 107 5.68 0.44 6.94
N LEU A 108 4.69 1.29 7.19
CA LEU A 108 3.28 1.00 6.88
C LEU A 108 3.04 0.86 5.38
N PHE A 109 3.73 1.66 4.56
CA PHE A 109 3.65 1.54 3.10
C PHE A 109 4.21 0.19 2.61
N HIS A 110 5.37 -0.22 3.12
CA HIS A 110 5.94 -1.55 2.83
C HIS A 110 5.00 -2.68 3.27
N ALA A 111 4.44 -2.58 4.48
CA ALA A 111 3.50 -3.57 4.99
C ALA A 111 2.27 -3.72 4.09
N SER A 112 1.72 -2.60 3.62
CA SER A 112 0.58 -2.59 2.70
C SER A 112 0.91 -3.29 1.37
N ASN A 113 2.08 -2.97 0.79
CA ASN A 113 2.51 -3.56 -0.48
C ASN A 113 2.84 -5.05 -0.36
N ILE A 114 3.46 -5.49 0.73
CA ILE A 114 3.73 -6.92 0.99
C ILE A 114 2.43 -7.70 1.09
N ARG A 115 1.43 -7.16 1.80
CA ARG A 115 0.11 -7.79 1.91
C ARG A 115 -0.54 -7.95 0.54
N PHE A 116 -0.48 -6.91 -0.29
CA PHE A 116 -1.01 -6.97 -1.66
C PHE A 116 -0.29 -8.02 -2.51
N LEU A 117 1.04 -8.07 -2.46
CA LEU A 117 1.84 -9.08 -3.18
C LEU A 117 1.55 -10.50 -2.70
N HIS A 118 1.26 -10.69 -1.42
CA HIS A 118 0.87 -11.98 -0.88
C HIS A 118 -0.46 -12.45 -1.48
N VAL A 119 -1.48 -11.58 -1.50
CA VAL A 119 -2.77 -11.88 -2.15
C VAL A 119 -2.59 -12.17 -3.63
N ALA A 120 -1.77 -11.39 -4.33
CA ALA A 120 -1.44 -11.62 -5.73
C ALA A 120 -0.78 -12.98 -5.97
N LYS A 121 0.12 -13.41 -5.08
CA LYS A 121 0.78 -14.72 -5.16
C LYS A 121 -0.21 -15.86 -4.94
N LEU A 122 -1.15 -15.70 -4.01
CA LEU A 122 -2.18 -16.70 -3.76
C LEU A 122 -3.12 -16.84 -4.97
N GLN A 123 -3.49 -15.75 -5.64
CA GLN A 123 -4.30 -15.80 -6.86
C GLN A 123 -3.62 -16.55 -8.02
N LYS A 124 -2.27 -16.59 -8.09
CA LYS A 124 -1.55 -17.41 -9.08
C LYS A 124 -1.82 -18.91 -8.98
N GLN A 125 -2.32 -19.41 -7.85
CA GLN A 125 -2.68 -20.83 -7.75
C GLN A 125 -3.83 -21.22 -8.69
N PHE A 126 -4.64 -20.24 -9.11
CA PHE A 126 -5.71 -20.48 -10.07
C PHE A 126 -5.18 -20.57 -11.52
N THR A 127 -3.94 -20.17 -11.79
CA THR A 127 -3.32 -20.30 -13.12
C THR A 127 -2.44 -21.54 -13.22
N HIS A 128 -1.79 -21.93 -12.12
CA HIS A 128 -0.95 -23.12 -12.04
C HIS A 128 -1.35 -23.98 -10.83
N PRO A 129 -2.09 -25.09 -11.05
CA PRO A 129 -2.52 -25.99 -9.97
C PRO A 129 -1.35 -26.57 -9.14
N ASP A 130 -0.17 -26.70 -9.74
CA ASP A 130 1.06 -27.20 -9.12
C ASP A 130 1.61 -26.30 -7.99
N LEU A 131 1.12 -25.06 -7.90
CA LEU A 131 1.49 -24.10 -6.85
C LEU A 131 0.62 -24.21 -5.59
N ARG A 132 -0.35 -25.15 -5.53
CA ARG A 132 -1.10 -25.44 -4.30
C ARG A 132 -0.13 -25.94 -3.22
N SER A 133 0.40 -24.99 -2.45
CA SER A 133 1.17 -25.28 -1.25
C SER A 133 0.21 -25.83 -0.21
N HIS A 134 0.18 -27.15 -0.04
CA HIS A 134 -0.45 -27.75 1.13
C HIS A 134 0.16 -27.15 2.39
N ALA A 135 -0.68 -26.67 3.32
CA ALA A 135 -0.25 -26.12 4.59
C ALA A 135 0.53 -27.18 5.36
N GLY A 136 1.85 -27.03 5.40
CA GLY A 136 2.74 -27.90 6.16
C GLY A 136 2.68 -27.57 7.64
N CYS A 137 1.70 -28.13 8.37
CA CYS A 137 1.91 -28.83 9.64
C CYS A 137 0.61 -29.29 10.30
N ASN A 138 0.51 -30.59 10.53
CA ASN A 138 -0.43 -31.22 11.45
C ASN A 138 0.15 -31.24 12.87
N GLY A 139 -0.70 -30.98 13.88
CA GLY A 139 -0.43 -31.44 15.25
C GLY A 139 -0.71 -30.41 16.34
N ALA A 140 -1.73 -30.70 17.16
CA ALA A 140 -2.17 -29.91 18.31
C ALA A 140 -1.20 -29.88 19.51
N GLN A 141 0.07 -30.26 19.34
CA GLN A 141 1.11 -30.10 20.37
C GLN A 141 2.47 -29.86 19.71
N THR A 142 2.96 -28.61 19.72
CA THR A 142 4.38 -28.24 19.91
C THR A 142 4.65 -26.76 19.57
N SER A 143 5.28 -26.07 20.53
CA SER A 143 6.08 -24.84 20.44
C SER A 143 5.46 -23.56 19.84
N TRP A 144 5.69 -22.43 20.54
CA TRP A 144 5.41 -21.05 20.08
C TRP A 144 5.95 -20.78 18.67
N LEU A 145 7.05 -21.44 18.28
CA LEU A 145 7.64 -21.35 16.94
C LEU A 145 6.78 -21.99 15.84
N CYS A 146 6.02 -23.04 16.12
CA CYS A 146 5.12 -23.66 15.14
C CYS A 146 3.86 -22.79 14.93
N ARG A 147 3.36 -22.18 16.01
CA ARG A 147 2.26 -21.21 15.96
C ARG A 147 2.67 -19.93 15.21
N LEU A 148 3.91 -19.46 15.40
CA LEU A 148 4.47 -18.35 14.63
C LEU A 148 4.68 -18.72 13.16
N ARG A 149 5.10 -19.95 12.86
CA ARG A 149 5.27 -20.42 11.47
C ARG A 149 3.95 -20.62 10.72
N ASN A 150 2.86 -20.92 11.45
CA ASN A 150 1.53 -21.09 10.89
C ASN A 150 0.71 -19.78 10.83
N MET A 151 1.28 -18.65 11.26
CA MET A 151 0.67 -17.34 11.03
C MET A 151 0.83 -16.94 9.58
N ASN A 152 -0.21 -16.33 9.01
CA ASN A 152 -0.15 -15.78 7.67
C ASN A 152 1.06 -14.85 7.55
N TYR A 153 1.80 -14.96 6.45
CA TYR A 153 3.05 -14.21 6.23
C TYR A 153 2.88 -12.69 6.49
N SER A 154 1.69 -12.16 6.20
CA SER A 154 1.29 -10.78 6.50
C SER A 154 1.28 -10.44 7.99
N GLU A 155 0.80 -11.32 8.87
CA GLU A 155 0.72 -11.06 10.31
C GLU A 155 2.10 -11.05 10.96
N ILE A 156 2.98 -11.98 10.57
CA ILE A 156 4.36 -12.04 11.05
C ILE A 156 5.10 -10.75 10.66
N VAL A 157 4.97 -10.33 9.40
CA VAL A 157 5.60 -9.09 8.90
C VAL A 157 5.04 -7.87 9.63
N MET A 158 3.73 -7.80 9.87
CA MET A 158 3.11 -6.71 10.64
C MET A 158 3.62 -6.63 12.08
N ILE A 159 3.80 -7.78 12.74
CA ILE A 159 4.32 -7.84 14.11
C ILE A 159 5.79 -7.41 14.15
N LEU A 160 6.61 -7.88 13.21
CA LEU A 160 8.03 -7.50 13.13
C LEU A 160 8.19 -6.00 12.84
N ILE A 161 7.41 -5.46 11.90
CA ILE A 161 7.37 -4.03 11.62
C ILE A 161 6.92 -3.26 12.87
N GLY A 162 5.83 -3.69 13.52
CA GLY A 162 5.34 -3.06 14.75
C GLY A 162 6.39 -3.04 15.87
N LEU A 163 7.07 -4.15 16.11
CA LEU A 163 8.14 -4.25 17.11
C LEU A 163 9.32 -3.34 16.78
N GLY A 164 9.76 -3.34 15.52
CA GLY A 164 10.81 -2.45 15.03
C GLY A 164 10.45 -0.98 15.18
N MET A 165 9.19 -0.62 14.92
CA MET A 165 8.71 0.75 15.08
C MET A 165 8.61 1.19 16.55
N VAL A 166 8.21 0.29 17.45
CA VAL A 166 8.24 0.57 18.90
C VAL A 166 9.67 0.80 19.36
N LEU A 167 10.60 -0.07 18.97
CA LEU A 167 12.02 0.09 19.29
C LEU A 167 12.57 1.41 18.72
N GLN A 168 12.27 1.74 17.47
CA GLN A 168 12.66 2.98 16.81
C GLN A 168 12.13 4.22 17.56
N ALA A 169 10.86 4.20 17.97
CA ALA A 169 10.25 5.28 18.75
C ALA A 169 10.92 5.43 20.12
N LEU A 170 11.14 4.31 20.83
CA LEU A 170 11.83 4.32 22.13
C LEU A 170 13.26 4.86 22.03
N LEU A 171 14.03 4.42 21.03
CA LEU A 171 15.38 4.92 20.77
C LEU A 171 15.38 6.41 20.44
N THR A 172 14.46 6.86 19.58
CA THR A 172 14.35 8.28 19.20
C THR A 172 14.00 9.15 20.40
N VAL A 173 13.04 8.72 21.23
CA VAL A 173 12.66 9.44 22.45
C VAL A 173 13.77 9.40 23.49
N ALA A 174 14.46 8.28 23.68
CA ALA A 174 15.56 8.17 24.64
C ALA A 174 16.74 9.07 24.27
N ILE A 175 17.14 9.09 23.00
CA ILE A 175 18.24 9.93 22.51
C ILE A 175 17.82 11.42 22.51
N GLY A 176 16.62 11.74 22.04
CA GLY A 176 16.09 13.12 22.04
C GLY A 176 15.91 13.67 23.46
N GLY A 177 15.31 12.89 24.36
CA GLY A 177 15.11 13.27 25.76
C GLY A 177 16.41 13.41 26.54
N SER A 178 17.45 12.64 26.21
CA SER A 178 18.79 12.83 26.76
C SER A 178 19.41 14.15 26.30
N ARG A 179 19.18 14.55 25.03
CA ARG A 179 19.62 15.84 24.48
C ARG A 179 18.93 17.03 25.15
N SER A 180 17.61 16.98 25.36
CA SER A 180 16.87 18.07 26.02
C SER A 180 17.29 18.25 27.48
N ARG A 181 17.65 17.17 28.19
CA ARG A 181 18.20 17.26 29.56
C ARG A 181 19.61 17.85 29.58
N VAL A 182 20.49 17.45 28.65
CA VAL A 182 21.85 18.01 28.56
C VAL A 182 21.83 19.49 28.15
N GLY A 183 20.92 19.89 27.24
CA GLY A 183 20.72 21.28 26.87
C GLY A 183 20.26 22.16 28.03
N MET A 184 19.30 21.70 28.84
CA MET A 184 18.86 22.41 30.05
C MET A 184 19.98 22.55 31.11
N VAL A 185 20.80 21.52 31.28
CA VAL A 185 21.95 21.56 32.22
C VAL A 185 23.02 22.52 31.71
N ALA A 186 23.34 22.50 30.41
CA ALA A 186 24.33 23.40 29.81
C ALA A 186 23.90 24.88 29.85
N VAL A 187 22.61 25.16 29.65
CA VAL A 187 22.04 26.52 29.78
C VAL A 187 22.02 26.96 31.24
N GLY A 188 21.72 26.06 32.20
CA GLY A 188 21.80 26.34 33.63
C GLY A 188 23.22 26.64 34.11
N THR A 189 24.24 25.92 33.60
CA THR A 189 25.64 26.19 33.93
C THR A 189 26.15 27.48 33.29
N MET A 190 25.78 27.79 32.04
CA MET A 190 26.21 29.05 31.41
C MET A 190 25.52 30.30 32.00
N ALA A 191 24.28 30.19 32.47
CA ALA A 191 23.63 31.26 33.22
C ALA A 191 24.29 31.50 34.60
N SER A 192 24.88 30.45 35.19
CA SER A 192 25.65 30.53 36.43
C SER A 192 27.03 31.16 36.22
N ASP A 193 27.70 30.83 35.10
CA ASP A 193 29.01 31.39 34.73
C ASP A 193 28.91 32.87 34.31
N LEU A 194 27.82 33.29 33.68
CA LEU A 194 27.55 34.70 33.35
C LEU A 194 27.28 35.60 34.57
N ASP A 195 26.91 35.02 35.72
CA ASP A 195 26.73 35.74 36.99
C ASP A 195 28.04 35.80 37.81
N LEU A 196 28.99 34.90 37.53
CA LEU A 196 30.32 34.86 38.15
C LEU A 196 31.38 35.70 37.43
N ASP A 197 31.20 36.00 36.14
CA ASP A 197 32.17 36.78 35.33
C ASP A 197 32.08 38.32 35.54
N ARG A 198 31.22 38.79 36.46
CA ARG A 198 31.12 40.23 36.82
C ARG A 198 32.14 40.68 37.89
N ARG A 199 33.04 39.81 38.33
CA ARG A 199 34.07 40.13 39.34
C ARG A 199 35.42 39.48 39.03
N THR A 200 36.07 39.87 37.94
CA THR A 200 37.54 39.99 37.92
C THR A 200 38.00 40.70 36.64
N ASP A 201 38.68 41.82 36.81
CA ASP A 201 39.42 42.55 35.77
C ASP A 201 40.79 41.87 35.53
N PRO A 202 41.57 42.29 34.51
CA PRO A 202 42.23 41.41 33.57
C PRO A 202 43.74 41.29 33.83
N ASP A 203 44.31 40.14 33.49
CA ASP A 203 45.70 39.99 33.04
C ASP A 203 45.98 38.50 32.83
N LEU A 204 46.17 38.07 31.57
CA LEU A 204 47.41 37.41 31.12
C LEU A 204 47.21 36.85 29.70
N ALA A 205 48.06 37.31 28.81
CA ALA A 205 48.25 36.74 27.49
C ALA A 205 49.03 35.42 27.55
N SER A 206 48.82 34.61 26.50
CA SER A 206 49.68 33.54 26.01
C SER A 206 49.54 32.16 26.67
N LEU A 207 49.05 31.17 25.92
CA LEU A 207 49.84 30.14 25.21
C LEU A 207 48.90 29.00 24.78
N GLY A 208 49.14 28.40 23.62
CA GLY A 208 48.69 27.03 23.35
C GLY A 208 47.74 26.86 22.16
N ASN A 209 48.32 26.80 20.96
CA ASN A 209 47.72 26.21 19.77
C ASN A 209 47.86 24.67 19.85
N PRO A 210 46.81 23.86 19.62
CA PRO A 210 47.00 22.50 19.16
C PRO A 210 46.47 22.32 17.72
N ARG A 211 47.42 21.95 16.86
CA ARG A 211 47.18 21.31 15.56
C ARG A 211 46.26 20.09 15.73
N TYR A 212 45.14 20.06 15.04
CA TYR A 212 44.41 18.82 14.78
C TYR A 212 44.90 18.22 13.45
N ASN A 213 45.85 17.28 13.56
CA ASN A 213 46.08 16.27 12.54
C ASN A 213 45.17 15.08 12.84
N GLY A 214 44.16 14.86 11.99
CA GLY A 214 43.28 13.70 12.02
C GLY A 214 43.00 13.24 10.61
N MET A 215 43.94 12.46 10.06
CA MET A 215 43.87 11.83 8.75
C MET A 215 42.87 10.67 8.84
N ALA A 216 41.72 10.78 8.15
CA ALA A 216 40.76 9.68 8.00
C ALA A 216 40.79 9.17 6.56
N HIS A 217 41.28 7.94 6.40
CA HIS A 217 41.30 7.16 5.16
C HIS A 217 39.87 6.81 4.74
N PRO A 218 39.52 6.83 3.44
CA PRO A 218 38.18 6.53 2.99
C PRO A 218 38.11 5.05 2.62
N ASP A 219 37.45 4.22 3.42
CA ASP A 219 37.01 2.91 2.91
C ASP A 219 35.70 2.44 3.54
N HIS A 220 34.70 2.36 2.65
CA HIS A 220 33.71 1.30 2.56
C HIS A 220 32.42 1.37 3.41
N ARG A 221 31.33 1.59 2.65
CA ARG A 221 30.10 0.76 2.58
C ARG A 221 28.85 1.23 3.34
N LEU A 222 27.77 1.33 2.55
CA LEU A 222 26.37 1.57 2.91
C LEU A 222 26.00 2.95 3.47
N LEU A 223 26.28 4.03 2.73
CA LEU A 223 25.44 5.22 2.86
C LEU A 223 24.16 4.99 2.06
N LEU A 224 23.04 4.84 2.79
CA LEU A 224 21.69 5.00 2.29
C LEU A 224 21.67 6.19 1.30
N HIS A 225 21.21 5.99 0.06
CA HIS A 225 21.27 6.95 -1.06
C HIS A 225 20.79 8.38 -0.72
N ALA A 226 20.01 8.54 0.35
CA ALA A 226 19.51 9.79 0.89
C ALA A 226 20.56 10.69 1.56
N THR A 227 21.46 10.07 2.32
CA THR A 227 22.41 10.75 3.21
C THR A 227 23.42 11.62 2.46
N PRO A 228 23.98 11.19 1.30
CA PRO A 228 24.88 12.01 0.52
C PRO A 228 24.25 13.32 0.04
N MET A 229 23.00 13.31 -0.44
CA MET A 229 22.37 14.52 -1.00
C MET A 229 22.02 15.55 0.08
N PHE A 230 21.56 15.09 1.25
CA PHE A 230 21.32 15.98 2.39
C PHE A 230 22.63 16.59 2.92
N MET A 231 23.71 15.80 2.98
CA MET A 231 25.03 16.31 3.38
C MET A 231 25.59 17.28 2.33
N ILE A 232 25.48 16.98 1.03
CA ILE A 232 25.95 17.86 -0.03
C ILE A 232 25.21 19.20 0.01
N SER A 233 23.88 19.19 0.09
CA SER A 233 23.09 20.42 0.13
C SER A 233 23.35 21.27 1.38
N THR A 234 23.74 20.66 2.51
CA THR A 234 24.04 21.40 3.76
C THR A 234 25.48 21.90 3.84
N TYR A 235 26.46 21.12 3.35
CA TYR A 235 27.89 21.43 3.52
C TYR A 235 28.55 22.08 2.30
N VAL A 236 27.97 21.99 1.10
CA VAL A 236 28.56 22.60 -0.11
C VAL A 236 28.07 24.05 -0.27
N PRO A 237 28.97 25.05 -0.25
CA PRO A 237 28.59 26.46 -0.35
C PRO A 237 27.85 26.84 -1.64
N ALA A 238 28.06 26.10 -2.73
CA ALA A 238 27.36 26.30 -4.00
C ALA A 238 25.84 26.13 -3.89
N PHE A 239 25.34 25.44 -2.87
CA PHE A 239 23.91 25.29 -2.60
C PHE A 239 23.30 26.45 -1.79
N ALA A 240 24.10 27.38 -1.26
CA ALA A 240 23.60 28.55 -0.52
C ALA A 240 22.48 29.35 -1.24
N PRO A 241 22.59 29.68 -2.55
CA PRO A 241 21.50 30.39 -3.25
C PRO A 241 20.23 29.55 -3.38
N VAL A 242 20.35 28.22 -3.48
CA VAL A 242 19.21 27.30 -3.55
C VAL A 242 18.56 27.18 -2.18
N ASN A 243 19.37 26.99 -1.13
CA ASN A 243 18.93 26.86 0.27
C ASN A 243 18.22 28.10 0.81
N ALA A 244 18.42 29.25 0.17
CA ALA A 244 17.68 30.47 0.48
C ALA A 244 16.17 30.32 0.25
N TYR A 245 15.75 29.48 -0.71
CA TYR A 245 14.34 29.28 -1.12
C TYR A 245 13.84 27.84 -0.99
N PHE A 246 14.74 26.86 -1.05
CA PHE A 246 14.44 25.43 -0.99
C PHE A 246 15.18 24.80 0.19
N ALA A 247 14.46 24.28 1.17
CA ALA A 247 15.11 23.63 2.30
C ALA A 247 15.94 22.40 1.82
N PRO A 248 17.11 22.12 2.41
CA PRO A 248 17.97 20.99 2.03
C PRO A 248 17.29 19.61 2.01
N SER A 249 16.19 19.44 2.75
CA SER A 249 15.41 18.19 2.82
C SER A 249 14.27 18.09 1.79
N GLN A 250 14.02 19.12 0.96
CA GLN A 250 12.88 19.17 0.03
C GLN A 250 12.89 18.07 -1.03
N TRP A 251 14.05 17.50 -1.36
CA TRP A 251 14.12 16.38 -2.31
C TRP A 251 13.40 15.12 -1.80
N ILE A 252 13.37 14.87 -0.48
CA ILE A 252 12.58 13.78 0.13
C ILE A 252 11.08 14.10 0.03
N HIS A 253 10.73 15.39 0.09
CA HIS A 253 9.33 15.80 0.01
C HIS A 253 8.76 15.56 -1.39
N LEU A 254 9.59 15.66 -2.42
CA LEU A 254 9.21 15.26 -3.78
C LEU A 254 8.90 13.75 -3.87
N SER A 255 9.68 12.88 -3.23
CA SER A 255 9.40 11.44 -3.25
C SER A 255 8.14 11.10 -2.46
N VAL A 256 7.87 11.79 -1.36
CA VAL A 256 6.58 11.69 -0.64
C VAL A 256 5.41 12.08 -1.53
N MET A 257 5.53 13.19 -2.26
CA MET A 257 4.50 13.62 -3.21
C MET A 257 4.24 12.53 -4.27
N MET A 258 5.29 11.88 -4.78
CA MET A 258 5.15 10.75 -5.72
C MET A 258 4.44 9.56 -5.08
N PHE A 259 4.75 9.21 -3.84
CA PHE A 259 4.03 8.16 -3.12
C PHE A 259 2.54 8.50 -2.98
N GLU A 260 2.21 9.72 -2.62
CA GLU A 260 0.81 10.19 -2.52
C GLU A 260 0.09 10.07 -3.87
N VAL A 261 0.76 10.43 -4.97
CA VAL A 261 0.18 10.29 -6.31
C VAL A 261 -0.16 8.85 -6.65
N PHE A 262 0.81 7.94 -6.49
CA PHE A 262 0.61 6.53 -6.84
C PHE A 262 -0.36 5.80 -5.91
N THR A 263 -0.46 6.23 -4.66
CA THR A 263 -1.30 5.55 -3.65
C THR A 263 -2.72 6.06 -3.57
N VAL A 264 -2.93 7.34 -3.86
CA VAL A 264 -4.25 7.97 -3.78
C VAL A 264 -4.86 8.14 -5.16
N PHE A 265 -4.19 8.82 -6.09
CA PHE A 265 -4.81 9.18 -7.37
C PHE A 265 -4.94 8.00 -8.34
N VAL A 266 -4.00 7.05 -8.36
CA VAL A 266 -4.14 5.84 -9.18
C VAL A 266 -5.42 5.06 -8.85
N PRO A 267 -5.72 4.70 -7.58
CA PRO A 267 -6.99 4.08 -7.25
C PRO A 267 -8.23 4.94 -7.57
N VAL A 268 -8.15 6.27 -7.40
CA VAL A 268 -9.24 7.17 -7.83
C VAL A 268 -9.52 7.00 -9.32
N CYS A 269 -8.48 7.08 -10.16
CA CYS A 269 -8.59 6.89 -11.61
C CYS A 269 -9.14 5.51 -11.96
N GLN A 270 -8.70 4.46 -11.27
CA GLN A 270 -9.21 3.10 -11.50
C GLN A 270 -10.69 2.95 -11.18
N VAL A 271 -11.17 3.57 -10.10
CA VAL A 271 -12.61 3.55 -9.75
C VAL A 271 -13.42 4.33 -10.79
N LEU A 272 -12.94 5.49 -11.22
CA LEU A 272 -13.61 6.28 -12.26
C LEU A 272 -13.67 5.51 -13.58
N MET A 273 -12.57 4.86 -13.97
CA MET A 273 -12.50 4.01 -15.15
C MET A 273 -13.46 2.83 -15.04
N LEU A 274 -13.49 2.15 -13.89
CA LEU A 274 -14.43 1.04 -13.64
C LEU A 274 -15.89 1.50 -13.76
N TRP A 275 -16.24 2.67 -13.23
CA TRP A 275 -17.58 3.23 -13.38
C TRP A 275 -17.94 3.53 -14.83
N ILE A 276 -17.02 4.11 -15.60
CA ILE A 276 -17.21 4.37 -17.02
C ILE A 276 -17.42 3.05 -17.78
N LEU A 277 -16.61 2.03 -17.49
CA LEU A 277 -16.70 0.71 -18.10
C LEU A 277 -18.02 0.01 -17.75
N ASN A 278 -18.41 -0.01 -16.47
CA ASN A 278 -19.67 -0.61 -16.04
C ASN A 278 -20.88 0.06 -16.70
N LYS A 279 -20.85 1.39 -16.86
CA LYS A 279 -21.91 2.10 -17.58
C LYS A 279 -21.99 1.64 -19.05
N LYS A 280 -20.85 1.52 -19.72
CA LYS A 280 -20.79 1.01 -21.11
C LYS A 280 -21.33 -0.43 -21.22
N VAL A 281 -20.97 -1.31 -20.28
CA VAL A 281 -21.46 -2.70 -20.25
C VAL A 281 -22.98 -2.76 -20.08
N VAL A 282 -23.53 -1.97 -19.15
CA VAL A 282 -25.00 -1.90 -18.94
C VAL A 282 -25.71 -1.38 -20.19
N ASP A 283 -25.19 -0.32 -20.81
CA ASP A 283 -25.76 0.24 -22.03
C ASP A 283 -25.70 -0.75 -23.21
N SER A 284 -24.60 -1.51 -23.36
CA SER A 284 -24.45 -2.55 -24.38
C SER A 284 -25.42 -3.71 -24.14
N ASN A 285 -25.52 -4.21 -22.90
CA ASN A 285 -26.46 -5.27 -22.54
C ASN A 285 -27.91 -4.85 -22.75
N ALA A 286 -28.29 -3.62 -22.41
CA ALA A 286 -29.65 -3.10 -22.65
C ALA A 286 -29.99 -3.05 -24.15
N LYS A 287 -29.05 -2.57 -24.98
CA LYS A 287 -29.20 -2.59 -26.45
C LYS A 287 -29.36 -4.02 -26.97
N TRP A 288 -28.58 -4.97 -26.45
CA TRP A 288 -28.69 -6.37 -26.85
C TRP A 288 -30.02 -7.00 -26.43
N GLU A 289 -30.50 -6.78 -25.21
CA GLU A 289 -31.81 -7.28 -24.75
C GLU A 289 -32.95 -6.73 -25.63
N THR A 290 -32.91 -5.45 -25.97
CA THR A 290 -33.89 -4.86 -26.90
C THR A 290 -33.76 -5.40 -28.33
N ALA A 291 -32.54 -5.63 -28.82
CA ALA A 291 -32.30 -6.23 -30.13
C ALA A 291 -32.71 -7.71 -30.19
N SER A 292 -32.49 -8.46 -29.11
CA SER A 292 -32.92 -9.85 -28.94
C SER A 292 -34.45 -9.93 -28.94
N GLN A 293 -35.13 -9.07 -28.17
CA GLN A 293 -36.60 -8.98 -28.16
C GLN A 293 -37.17 -8.55 -29.52
N ALA A 294 -36.52 -7.62 -30.21
CA ALA A 294 -36.89 -7.22 -31.58
C ALA A 294 -36.63 -8.34 -32.61
N THR A 295 -35.61 -9.19 -32.39
CA THR A 295 -35.28 -10.34 -33.25
C THR A 295 -36.19 -11.53 -32.95
N THR A 296 -36.69 -11.72 -31.73
CA THR A 296 -37.71 -12.75 -31.43
C THR A 296 -39.06 -12.48 -32.11
N LEU A 297 -39.35 -11.23 -32.51
CA LEU A 297 -40.50 -10.90 -33.37
C LEU A 297 -40.20 -11.06 -34.88
N ARG A 298 -38.97 -11.43 -35.25
CA ARG A 298 -38.53 -11.75 -36.61
C ARG A 298 -37.72 -13.04 -36.59
N VAL A 299 -38.42 -14.16 -36.53
CA VAL A 299 -37.81 -15.50 -36.61
C VAL A 299 -36.88 -15.61 -37.83
N SER A 300 -35.72 -16.24 -37.58
CA SER A 300 -34.71 -16.70 -38.53
C SER A 300 -33.72 -15.65 -39.09
N ALA A 301 -32.65 -15.41 -38.33
CA ALA A 301 -31.32 -15.28 -38.94
C ALA A 301 -30.30 -15.92 -38.00
N SER A 302 -29.78 -17.09 -38.41
CA SER A 302 -28.55 -17.66 -37.90
C SER A 302 -27.44 -16.64 -38.13
N ALA A 303 -27.07 -15.89 -37.09
CA ALA A 303 -25.86 -15.08 -37.14
C ALA A 303 -24.66 -16.04 -37.04
N GLU A 304 -24.18 -16.49 -38.20
CA GLU A 304 -22.87 -17.12 -38.37
C GLU A 304 -21.81 -16.27 -37.66
N TRP A 305 -21.32 -16.80 -36.55
CA TRP A 305 -20.17 -16.27 -35.82
C TRP A 305 -18.89 -16.68 -36.57
N ASN A 306 -18.71 -16.14 -37.77
CA ASN A 306 -17.53 -16.42 -38.57
C ASN A 306 -16.32 -15.64 -38.04
N SER A 307 -15.39 -16.38 -37.44
CA SER A 307 -13.94 -16.23 -37.59
C SER A 307 -13.34 -14.84 -37.35
N SER A 308 -13.21 -14.41 -36.09
CA SER A 308 -12.23 -13.36 -35.73
C SER A 308 -11.60 -13.49 -34.33
N LEU A 309 -11.95 -14.53 -33.56
CA LEU A 309 -11.33 -14.81 -32.25
C LEU A 309 -9.95 -15.48 -32.34
N SER A 310 -9.32 -15.53 -33.53
CA SER A 310 -7.93 -15.99 -33.67
C SER A 310 -6.90 -14.88 -33.38
N VAL A 311 -7.35 -13.64 -33.17
CA VAL A 311 -6.47 -12.50 -32.88
C VAL A 311 -6.11 -12.41 -31.38
N ALA A 312 -6.89 -13.02 -30.50
CA ALA A 312 -6.62 -13.03 -29.05
C ALA A 312 -5.42 -13.92 -28.64
N GLU A 313 -4.95 -14.79 -29.55
CA GLU A 313 -3.83 -15.72 -29.30
C GLU A 313 -2.44 -15.05 -29.49
N LYS A 314 -2.40 -13.86 -30.11
CA LYS A 314 -1.17 -13.08 -30.31
C LYS A 314 -1.29 -11.81 -29.47
N GLY A 315 -0.65 -11.78 -28.31
CA GLY A 315 -0.68 -10.67 -27.32
C GLY A 315 -0.21 -9.31 -27.84
N GLN A 316 -0.94 -8.73 -28.79
CA GLN A 316 -0.86 -7.35 -29.23
C GLN A 316 -1.87 -6.51 -28.42
N PRO A 317 -1.56 -5.24 -28.12
CA PRO A 317 -2.48 -4.36 -27.43
C PRO A 317 -3.72 -4.16 -28.30
N LEU A 318 -4.87 -4.62 -27.78
CA LEU A 318 -6.16 -4.53 -28.47
C LEU A 318 -6.52 -3.05 -28.66
N ASP A 319 -6.64 -2.63 -29.91
CA ASP A 319 -6.99 -1.25 -30.26
C ASP A 319 -8.46 -1.00 -29.86
N TYR A 320 -8.65 -0.21 -28.79
CA TYR A 320 -9.94 0.07 -28.16
C TYR A 320 -10.85 0.95 -29.04
N LEU A 321 -10.44 1.23 -30.27
CA LEU A 321 -11.07 2.18 -31.18
C LEU A 321 -12.20 1.58 -32.01
N ASP A 322 -12.33 0.26 -32.11
CA ASP A 322 -13.51 -0.34 -32.75
C ASP A 322 -14.62 -0.61 -31.73
N GLN A 323 -15.45 0.42 -31.54
CA GLN A 323 -16.57 0.41 -30.60
C GLN A 323 -17.57 -0.72 -30.88
N ALA A 324 -17.70 -1.18 -32.12
CA ALA A 324 -18.58 -2.27 -32.50
C ALA A 324 -18.07 -3.66 -32.06
N MET A 325 -16.76 -3.89 -32.10
CA MET A 325 -16.14 -5.14 -31.67
C MET A 325 -16.04 -5.22 -30.13
N GLY A 326 -15.77 -4.09 -29.47
CA GLY A 326 -15.83 -3.97 -28.01
C GLY A 326 -17.23 -4.28 -27.45
N ASP A 327 -18.28 -3.78 -28.09
CA ASP A 327 -19.67 -4.02 -27.64
C ASP A 327 -20.06 -5.51 -27.71
N ARG A 328 -19.50 -6.29 -28.66
CA ARG A 328 -19.75 -7.75 -28.79
C ARG A 328 -19.00 -8.59 -27.74
N LEU A 329 -17.77 -8.21 -27.39
CA LEU A 329 -16.96 -8.91 -26.39
C LEU A 329 -17.47 -8.73 -24.96
N LEU A 330 -18.25 -7.66 -24.70
CA LEU A 330 -18.82 -7.36 -23.38
C LEU A 330 -20.19 -8.05 -23.12
N THR A 331 -20.62 -8.97 -23.99
CA THR A 331 -21.92 -9.65 -23.90
C THR A 331 -21.86 -10.97 -23.11
N MET A 332 -22.99 -11.39 -22.52
CA MET A 332 -23.10 -12.69 -21.82
C MET A 332 -22.86 -13.89 -22.74
N SER A 333 -23.25 -13.80 -24.02
CA SER A 333 -23.00 -14.87 -24.99
C SER A 333 -21.51 -15.04 -25.28
N ALA A 334 -20.73 -13.95 -25.30
CA ALA A 334 -19.29 -14.04 -25.46
C ALA A 334 -18.64 -14.71 -24.24
N LEU A 335 -19.13 -14.41 -23.03
CA LEU A 335 -18.67 -15.06 -21.80
C LEU A 335 -18.97 -16.57 -21.82
N ASP A 336 -20.20 -16.97 -22.12
CA ASP A 336 -20.60 -18.38 -22.20
C ASP A 336 -19.78 -19.14 -23.25
N HIS A 337 -19.52 -18.52 -24.40
CA HIS A 337 -18.69 -19.11 -25.44
C HIS A 337 -17.24 -19.35 -24.97
N VAL A 338 -16.63 -18.35 -24.32
CA VAL A 338 -15.26 -18.45 -23.79
C VAL A 338 -15.18 -19.50 -22.68
N LEU A 339 -16.17 -19.55 -21.78
CA LEU A 339 -16.24 -20.54 -20.71
C LEU A 339 -16.35 -21.97 -21.23
N ASN A 340 -17.05 -22.19 -22.36
CA ASN A 340 -17.24 -23.51 -22.94
C ASN A 340 -16.10 -23.97 -23.86
N GLU A 341 -15.44 -23.05 -24.59
CA GLU A 341 -14.36 -23.42 -25.51
C GLU A 341 -12.99 -23.47 -24.81
N ASN A 342 -12.59 -22.39 -24.16
CA ASN A 342 -11.27 -22.27 -23.55
C ASN A 342 -11.30 -21.26 -22.38
N PRO A 343 -11.68 -21.71 -21.17
CA PRO A 343 -11.73 -20.85 -20.00
C PRO A 343 -10.35 -20.44 -19.47
N GLY A 344 -9.26 -21.08 -19.91
CA GLY A 344 -7.90 -20.89 -19.39
C GLY A 344 -7.41 -19.43 -19.45
N PRO A 345 -7.35 -18.81 -20.64
CA PRO A 345 -6.92 -17.41 -20.77
C PRO A 345 -7.78 -16.42 -19.95
N LEU A 346 -9.08 -16.69 -19.83
CA LEU A 346 -9.99 -15.88 -19.04
C LEU A 346 -9.73 -16.04 -17.54
N GLN A 347 -9.47 -17.27 -17.09
CA GLN A 347 -9.10 -17.57 -15.71
C GLN A 347 -7.75 -16.94 -15.35
N ASP A 348 -6.76 -17.01 -16.24
CA ASP A 348 -5.44 -16.37 -16.07
C ASP A 348 -5.56 -14.85 -15.97
N PHE A 349 -6.33 -14.24 -16.87
CA PHE A 349 -6.61 -12.81 -16.82
C PHE A 349 -7.35 -12.44 -15.53
N SER A 350 -8.37 -13.20 -15.14
CA SER A 350 -9.15 -12.95 -13.92
C SER A 350 -8.29 -13.08 -12.66
N ALA A 351 -7.40 -14.07 -12.61
CA ALA A 351 -6.51 -14.31 -11.48
C ALA A 351 -5.40 -13.25 -11.37
N LEU A 352 -4.76 -12.88 -12.49
CA LEU A 352 -3.59 -12.01 -12.50
C LEU A 352 -3.92 -10.52 -12.54
N SER A 353 -5.01 -10.14 -13.21
CA SER A 353 -5.41 -8.73 -13.39
C SER A 353 -6.46 -8.30 -12.37
N ASP A 354 -7.53 -9.08 -12.25
CA ASP A 354 -8.72 -8.71 -11.46
C ASP A 354 -8.76 -9.33 -10.06
N PHE A 355 -7.81 -10.23 -9.74
CA PHE A 355 -7.74 -11.01 -8.50
C PHE A 355 -9.06 -11.71 -8.16
N SER A 356 -9.74 -12.20 -9.19
CA SER A 356 -11.04 -12.87 -9.11
C SER A 356 -11.02 -14.23 -9.82
N GLY A 357 -9.86 -14.89 -9.83
CA GLY A 357 -9.68 -16.20 -10.47
C GLY A 357 -10.59 -17.27 -9.90
N GLU A 358 -10.97 -17.14 -8.62
CA GLU A 358 -11.88 -18.05 -7.91
C GLU A 358 -13.26 -18.14 -8.57
N ASN A 359 -13.77 -17.05 -9.16
CA ASN A 359 -15.08 -17.04 -9.81
C ASN A 359 -15.09 -17.92 -11.05
N ILE A 360 -14.09 -17.76 -11.93
CA ILE A 360 -13.99 -18.56 -13.16
C ILE A 360 -13.65 -20.00 -12.81
N ALA A 361 -12.73 -20.23 -11.86
CA ALA A 361 -12.40 -21.57 -11.39
C ALA A 361 -13.63 -22.31 -10.81
N PHE A 362 -14.47 -21.62 -10.03
CA PHE A 362 -15.72 -22.15 -9.52
C PHE A 362 -16.69 -22.54 -10.65
N LEU A 363 -16.88 -21.66 -11.65
CA LEU A 363 -17.75 -21.94 -12.78
C LEU A 363 -17.27 -23.17 -13.57
N THR A 364 -15.97 -23.24 -13.87
CA THR A 364 -15.37 -24.38 -14.57
C THR A 364 -15.55 -25.68 -13.78
N ARG A 365 -15.29 -25.69 -12.46
CA ARG A 365 -15.49 -26.88 -11.62
C ARG A 365 -16.95 -27.27 -11.48
N THR A 366 -17.85 -26.30 -11.38
CA THR A 366 -19.28 -26.56 -11.28
C THR A 366 -19.83 -27.10 -12.60
N ALA A 367 -19.34 -26.62 -13.75
CA ALA A 367 -19.69 -27.15 -15.07
C ALA A 367 -19.22 -28.60 -15.23
N PHE A 368 -17.99 -28.91 -14.79
CA PHE A 368 -17.48 -30.28 -14.73
C PHE A 368 -18.32 -31.16 -13.81
N TRP A 369 -18.68 -30.68 -12.62
CA TRP A 369 -19.55 -31.42 -11.71
C TRP A 369 -20.94 -31.69 -12.32
N ARG A 370 -21.50 -30.69 -13.00
CA ARG A 370 -22.78 -30.80 -13.68
C ARG A 370 -22.77 -31.85 -14.80
N SER A 371 -21.65 -32.04 -15.50
CA SER A 371 -21.56 -33.07 -16.56
C SER A 371 -21.53 -34.50 -16.01
N MET A 372 -21.15 -34.68 -14.75
CA MET A 372 -21.23 -35.98 -14.05
C MET A 372 -22.66 -36.34 -13.60
N TRP A 373 -23.62 -35.40 -13.72
CA TRP A 373 -25.00 -35.57 -13.26
C TRP A 373 -26.01 -35.59 -14.43
N PRO A 374 -27.01 -36.49 -14.45
CA PRO A 374 -27.38 -37.47 -13.42
C PRO A 374 -26.50 -38.72 -13.42
N ALA A 375 -25.99 -39.07 -12.23
CA ALA A 375 -25.17 -40.27 -12.03
C ALA A 375 -26.04 -41.55 -12.06
N PRO A 376 -25.78 -42.51 -12.98
CA PRO A 376 -26.64 -43.68 -13.17
C PRO A 376 -26.52 -44.74 -12.06
N GLY A 377 -25.39 -44.82 -11.35
CA GLY A 377 -25.14 -45.79 -10.25
C GLY A 377 -24.93 -45.16 -8.86
N GLU A 378 -25.05 -45.96 -7.80
CA GLU A 378 -24.84 -45.52 -6.40
C GLU A 378 -23.40 -45.02 -6.15
N GLN A 379 -22.40 -45.72 -6.67
CA GLN A 379 -21.00 -45.31 -6.52
C GLN A 379 -20.72 -43.95 -7.18
N GLN A 380 -21.28 -43.73 -8.38
CA GLN A 380 -21.12 -42.47 -9.11
C GLN A 380 -21.86 -41.32 -8.43
N LYS A 381 -22.96 -41.59 -7.70
CA LYS A 381 -23.63 -40.58 -6.86
C LYS A 381 -22.75 -40.19 -5.66
N LEU A 382 -22.03 -41.14 -5.07
CA LEU A 382 -21.06 -40.85 -4.01
C LEU A 382 -19.90 -40.01 -4.53
N ASP A 383 -19.35 -40.36 -5.70
CA ASP A 383 -18.26 -39.59 -6.33
C ASP A 383 -18.72 -38.18 -6.70
N ALA A 384 -19.93 -38.02 -7.23
CA ALA A 384 -20.54 -36.72 -7.50
C ALA A 384 -20.74 -35.91 -6.21
N TYR A 385 -21.13 -36.54 -5.10
CA TYR A 385 -21.25 -35.86 -3.81
C TYR A 385 -19.88 -35.43 -3.26
N ASN A 386 -18.86 -36.28 -3.39
CA ASN A 386 -17.49 -35.95 -2.97
C ASN A 386 -16.94 -34.75 -3.75
N HIS A 387 -17.14 -34.69 -5.06
CA HIS A 387 -16.75 -33.52 -5.86
C HIS A 387 -17.55 -32.26 -5.50
N ALA A 388 -18.85 -32.38 -5.18
CA ALA A 388 -19.62 -31.25 -4.67
C ALA A 388 -19.07 -30.75 -3.32
N LEU A 389 -18.65 -31.67 -2.45
CA LEU A 389 -18.02 -31.34 -1.17
C LEU A 389 -16.68 -30.63 -1.37
N GLU A 390 -15.85 -31.07 -2.32
CA GLU A 390 -14.60 -30.38 -2.69
C GLU A 390 -14.85 -28.96 -3.21
N ILE A 391 -15.87 -28.76 -4.03
CA ILE A 391 -16.26 -27.41 -4.51
C ILE A 391 -16.66 -26.53 -3.32
N TYR A 392 -17.42 -27.09 -2.36
CA TYR A 392 -17.78 -26.37 -1.14
C TYR A 392 -16.55 -25.98 -0.32
N THR A 393 -15.63 -26.92 -0.05
CA THR A 393 -14.43 -26.64 0.75
C THR A 393 -13.50 -25.64 0.09
N ASP A 394 -13.36 -25.70 -1.23
CA ASP A 394 -12.38 -24.89 -1.96
C ASP A 394 -12.86 -23.46 -2.27
N PHE A 395 -14.17 -23.24 -2.43
CA PHE A 395 -14.71 -21.96 -2.91
C PHE A 395 -15.81 -21.34 -2.04
N ILE A 396 -16.48 -22.11 -1.17
CA ILE A 396 -17.67 -21.62 -0.44
C ILE A 396 -17.43 -21.55 1.06
N SER A 397 -16.75 -22.52 1.64
CA SER A 397 -16.50 -22.64 3.08
C SER A 397 -15.81 -21.37 3.62
N PRO A 398 -16.40 -20.63 4.58
CA PRO A 398 -15.76 -19.46 5.18
C PRO A 398 -14.48 -19.78 5.96
N ARG A 399 -14.25 -21.05 6.28
CA ARG A 399 -13.17 -21.52 7.14
C ARG A 399 -12.04 -22.20 6.37
N ASP A 400 -12.38 -22.90 5.29
CA ASP A 400 -11.42 -23.69 4.53
C ASP A 400 -11.05 -23.05 3.19
N ALA A 401 -11.98 -22.31 2.57
CA ALA A 401 -11.71 -21.66 1.29
C ALA A 401 -10.76 -20.48 1.49
N GLU A 402 -9.67 -20.46 0.73
CA GLU A 402 -8.70 -19.38 0.77
C GLU A 402 -9.24 -18.08 0.16
N PHE A 403 -10.10 -18.22 -0.86
CA PHE A 403 -10.87 -17.15 -1.49
C PHE A 403 -12.35 -17.53 -1.56
N PRO A 404 -13.12 -17.35 -0.47
CA PRO A 404 -14.53 -17.68 -0.47
C PRO A 404 -15.30 -16.76 -1.42
N LEU A 405 -16.20 -17.33 -2.21
CA LEU A 405 -17.09 -16.60 -3.11
C LEU A 405 -17.97 -15.63 -2.33
N ASN A 406 -18.24 -14.48 -2.94
CA ASN A 406 -19.10 -13.46 -2.37
C ASN A 406 -20.58 -13.82 -2.56
N LEU A 407 -21.06 -14.80 -1.80
CA LEU A 407 -22.45 -15.27 -1.83
C LEU A 407 -23.34 -14.53 -0.84
N SER A 408 -24.66 -14.52 -1.10
CA SER A 408 -25.63 -14.01 -0.13
C SER A 408 -25.62 -14.86 1.14
N SER A 409 -25.86 -14.25 2.31
CA SER A 409 -25.88 -15.00 3.57
C SER A 409 -26.92 -16.11 3.60
N GLN A 410 -28.00 -15.97 2.82
CA GLN A 410 -29.05 -16.99 2.71
C GLN A 410 -28.56 -18.22 1.94
N ASP A 411 -27.89 -18.02 0.80
CA ASP A 411 -27.37 -19.12 -0.03
C ASP A 411 -26.19 -19.81 0.65
N LEU A 412 -25.31 -19.02 1.29
CA LEU A 412 -24.21 -19.55 2.08
C LEU A 412 -24.70 -20.46 3.20
N LYS A 413 -25.70 -20.01 3.97
CA LYS A 413 -26.26 -20.82 5.07
C LYS A 413 -26.88 -22.13 4.59
N ARG A 414 -27.56 -22.10 3.43
CA ARG A 414 -28.12 -23.33 2.82
C ARG A 414 -27.03 -24.33 2.46
N LEU A 415 -25.91 -23.86 1.91
CA LEU A 415 -24.78 -24.71 1.54
C LEU A 415 -24.05 -25.23 2.79
N GLU A 416 -23.90 -24.40 3.82
CA GLU A 416 -23.36 -24.81 5.13
C GLU A 416 -24.21 -25.93 5.75
N ASP A 417 -25.53 -25.80 5.77
CA ASP A 417 -26.45 -26.80 6.34
C ASP A 417 -26.31 -28.18 5.67
N ILE A 418 -25.93 -28.22 4.38
CA ILE A 418 -25.76 -29.45 3.60
C ILE A 418 -24.36 -30.04 3.75
N PHE A 419 -23.31 -29.22 3.63
CA PHE A 419 -21.94 -29.70 3.43
C PHE A 419 -21.03 -29.52 4.66
N GLU A 420 -21.31 -28.57 5.56
CA GLU A 420 -20.38 -28.22 6.64
C GLU A 420 -20.10 -29.41 7.57
N LYS A 421 -21.13 -30.17 7.93
CA LYS A 421 -20.96 -31.35 8.79
C LYS A 421 -20.05 -32.40 8.14
N SER A 422 -20.24 -32.67 6.85
CA SER A 422 -19.44 -33.62 6.08
C SER A 422 -18.01 -33.10 5.91
N ALA A 423 -17.82 -31.82 5.60
CA ALA A 423 -16.51 -31.19 5.46
C ALA A 423 -15.68 -31.32 6.74
N ARG A 424 -16.30 -31.15 7.92
CA ARG A 424 -15.62 -31.35 9.20
C ARG A 424 -15.20 -32.79 9.45
N ILE A 425 -16.02 -33.77 9.09
CA ILE A 425 -15.70 -35.19 9.27
C ILE A 425 -14.54 -35.59 8.34
N THR A 426 -14.60 -35.20 7.07
CA THR A 426 -13.58 -35.54 6.07
C THR A 426 -12.26 -34.80 6.31
N GLY A 427 -12.30 -33.53 6.76
CA GLY A 427 -11.12 -32.79 7.20
C GLY A 427 -10.41 -33.42 8.41
N ILE A 428 -11.13 -34.15 9.26
CA ILE A 428 -10.57 -34.96 10.37
C ILE A 428 -9.95 -36.28 9.87
N GLN A 429 -10.31 -36.74 8.66
CA GLN A 429 -9.87 -38.01 8.11
C GLN A 429 -8.57 -37.87 7.29
N TYR A 430 -8.40 -36.76 6.55
CA TYR A 430 -7.13 -36.39 5.93
C TYR A 430 -6.05 -35.91 6.93
N THR A 431 -6.42 -35.71 8.20
CA THR A 431 -5.49 -35.36 9.30
C THR A 431 -5.01 -36.57 10.11
N LYS A 432 -5.46 -37.80 9.77
CA LYS A 432 -5.11 -39.06 10.44
C LYS A 432 -4.19 -39.99 9.63
N VAL A 433 -3.70 -39.58 8.46
CA VAL A 433 -2.75 -40.36 7.65
C VAL A 433 -1.40 -39.67 7.61
#